data_AF-G6YHT9-F1
#
_entry.id   AF-G6YHT9-F1
#
_cell.length_a   1.000
_cell.length_b   1.000
_cell.length_c   1.000
_cell.angle_alpha   90.00
_cell.angle_beta   90.00
_cell.angle_gamma   90.00
#
_symmetry.space_group_name_H-M   'P 1'
#
loop_
_entity.id
_entity.type
_entity.pdbx_description
1 polymer ?
#
loop_
_entity_poly.entity_id
_entity_poly.type
_entity_poly.pdbx_seq_one_letter_code
_entity_poly.pdbx_strand_id
1 'polypeptide(L)' 'MTGYVYMTASQKRGTIYIGVTNDLGRRMPEHKSGTGAGFTSRYGVQRLV' A
#
# COMPACT_ATOMS: atom_id res chain seq x y z
N MET A 1 -9.39 -16.96 9.87
CA MET A 1 -8.24 -16.07 9.62
C MET A 1 -8.78 -14.86 8.86
N THR A 2 -8.64 -13.66 9.40
CA THR A 2 -9.21 -12.44 8.80
C THR A 2 -8.19 -11.82 7.85
N GLY A 3 -8.63 -11.46 6.65
CA GLY A 3 -7.82 -10.77 5.65
C GLY A 3 -8.45 -9.44 5.28
N TYR A 4 -7.61 -8.47 4.93
CA TYR A 4 -7.99 -7.14 4.48
C TYR A 4 -7.61 -7.00 3.01
N VAL A 5 -8.54 -6.48 2.21
CA VAL A 5 -8.25 -5.91 0.90
C VAL A 5 -8.10 -4.40 1.11
N TYR A 6 -7.06 -3.80 0.56
CA TYR A 6 -6.80 -2.37 0.72
C TYR A 6 -6.36 -1.71 -0.58
N MET A 7 -6.54 -0.40 -0.65
CA MET A 7 -6.13 0.44 -1.77
C MET A 7 -5.16 1.52 -1.30
N THR A 8 -4.07 1.74 -2.02
CA THR A 8 -3.21 2.91 -1.82
C THR A 8 -3.13 3.77 -3.07
N ALA A 9 -2.91 5.06 -2.90
CA ALA A 9 -2.80 6.03 -3.99
C ALA A 9 -1.56 6.91 -3.83
N SER A 10 -0.94 7.31 -4.94
CA SER A 10 0.15 8.31 -4.92
C SER A 10 -0.39 9.72 -4.68
N GLN A 11 -1.47 10.08 -5.36
CA GLN A 11 -2.14 11.39 -5.27
C GLN A 11 -3.61 11.28 -5.72
N LYS A 12 -4.38 12.36 -5.59
CA LYS A 12 -5.75 12.44 -6.12
C LYS A 12 -5.71 12.16 -7.62
N ARG A 13 -6.49 11.17 -8.09
CA ARG A 13 -6.51 10.69 -9.49
C ARG A 13 -5.14 10.21 -10.01
N GLY A 14 -4.23 9.82 -9.11
CA GLY A 14 -2.93 9.26 -9.45
C GLY A 14 -2.95 7.73 -9.56
N THR A 15 -1.75 7.14 -9.53
CA THR A 15 -1.56 5.68 -9.50
C THR A 15 -2.22 5.06 -8.29
N ILE A 16 -2.94 3.96 -8.51
CA ILE A 16 -3.58 3.16 -7.48
C ILE A 16 -2.90 1.80 -7.41
N TYR A 17 -2.71 1.30 -6.19
CA TYR A 17 -2.28 -0.07 -5.92
C TYR A 17 -3.34 -0.77 -5.06
N ILE A 18 -3.66 -2.02 -5.41
CA ILE A 18 -4.59 -2.86 -4.65
C ILE A 18 -3.79 -4.02 -4.08
N GLY A 19 -3.97 -4.28 -2.78
CA GLY A 19 -3.25 -5.35 -2.08
C GLY A 19 -4.12 -6.10 -1.09
N VAL A 20 -3.60 -7.24 -0.63
CA VAL A 20 -4.20 -8.06 0.42
C VAL A 20 -3.20 -8.27 1.56
N THR A 21 -3.67 -8.24 2.81
CA THR A 21 -2.85 -8.51 3.99
C THR A 21 -3.69 -9.10 5.12
N ASN A 22 -3.09 -9.88 6.00
CA ASN A 22 -3.71 -10.29 7.26
C ASN A 22 -3.54 -9.24 8.38
N ASP A 23 -2.65 -8.26 8.16
CA ASP A 23 -2.35 -7.18 9.10
C ASP A 23 -2.10 -5.88 8.33
N LEU A 24 -3.06 -4.96 8.40
CA LEU A 24 -2.96 -3.66 7.73
C LEU A 24 -2.04 -2.69 8.48
N GLY A 25 -1.99 -2.79 9.80
CA GLY A 25 -1.18 -1.92 10.67
C GLY A 25 0.31 -2.12 10.44
N ARG A 26 0.75 -3.36 10.27
CA ARG A 26 2.13 -3.70 9.88
C ARG A 26 2.42 -3.33 8.42
N ARG A 27 1.46 -3.54 7.51
CA ARG A 27 1.69 -3.39 6.07
C ARG A 27 1.91 -1.94 5.63
N MET A 28 1.22 -0.97 6.25
CA MET A 28 1.32 0.44 5.86
C MET A 28 2.72 1.05 6.08
N PRO A 29 3.39 0.86 7.24
CA PRO A 29 4.79 1.26 7.44
C PRO A 29 5.76 0.65 6.42
N GLU A 30 5.62 -0.64 6.09
CA GLU A 30 6.50 -1.32 5.10
C GLU A 30 6.37 -0.70 3.70
N HIS A 31 5.15 -0.35 3.29
CA HIS A 31 4.92 0.37 2.04
C HIS A 31 5.57 1.76 2.04
N LYS A 32 5.55 2.46 3.18
CA LYS A 32 6.18 3.78 3.35
C LYS A 32 7.70 3.70 3.36
N SER A 33 8.28 2.66 3.96
CA SER A 33 9.73 2.43 3.97
C SER A 33 10.26 1.87 2.64
N GLY A 34 9.37 1.47 1.72
CA GLY A 34 9.72 0.84 0.45
C GLY A 34 10.11 -0.63 0.56
N THR A 35 9.99 -1.23 1.75
CA THR A 35 10.37 -2.61 2.03
C THR A 35 9.30 -3.57 1.50
N GLY A 36 9.68 -4.50 0.61
CA GLY A 36 8.76 -5.50 0.07
C GLY A 36 7.64 -4.93 -0.82
N ALA A 37 7.83 -3.74 -1.39
CA ALA A 37 6.82 -3.05 -2.18
C ALA A 37 7.45 -2.24 -3.33
N GLY A 38 8.16 -2.93 -4.24
CA GLY A 38 8.90 -2.29 -5.33
C GLY A 38 8.05 -1.39 -6.24
N PHE A 39 6.82 -1.80 -6.55
CA PHE A 39 5.88 -0.96 -7.32
C PHE A 39 5.47 0.30 -6.54
N THR A 40 5.00 0.14 -5.30
CA THR A 40 4.52 1.30 -4.53
C THR A 40 5.66 2.24 -4.13
N SER A 41 6.88 1.71 -3.96
CA SER A 41 8.09 2.52 -3.77
C SER A 41 8.43 3.30 -5.04
N ARG A 42 8.48 2.63 -6.20
CA ARG A 42 8.79 3.25 -7.50
C ARG A 42 7.83 4.38 -7.86
N TYR A 43 6.54 4.22 -7.57
CA TYR A 43 5.49 5.17 -7.98
C TYR A 43 4.95 6.02 -6.81
N GLY A 44 5.59 5.97 -5.63
CA GLY A 44 5.18 6.77 -4.46
C GLY A 44 3.75 6.49 -3.98
N VAL A 45 3.25 5.26 -4.12
CA VAL A 45 1.85 4.88 -3.83
C VAL A 45 1.69 4.54 -2.34
N GLN A 46 1.72 5.56 -1.49
CA GLN A 46 1.87 5.39 -0.03
C GLN A 46 0.65 5.84 0.80
N ARG A 47 -0.36 6.49 0.20
CA ARG A 47 -1.54 6.96 0.92
C ARG A 47 -2.62 5.87 0.90
N LEU A 48 -3.00 5.34 2.05
CA LEU A 48 -4.17 4.48 2.21
C LEU A 48 -5.45 5.27 1.88
N VAL A 49 -6.35 4.69 1.08
CA VAL A 49 -7.64 5.28 0.66
C VAL A 49 -8.79 4.29 0.80
#